data_AF-F3GML7-F1
#
_entry.id   AF-F3GML7-F1
#
_cell.length_a   1.000
_cell.length_b   1.000
_cell.length_c   1.000
_cell.angle_alpha   90.00
_cell.angle_beta   90.00
_cell.angle_gamma   90.00
#
_symmetry.space_group_name_H-M   'P 1'
#
loop_
_entity.id
_entity.type
_entity.pdbx_description
1 polymer ?
#
loop_
_entity_poly.entity_id
_entity_poly.type
_entity_poly.pdbx_seq_one_letter_code
_entity_poly.pdbx_strand_id
1 'polypeptide(L)'
;MMPSREWKRATRRQAWFPGETLILGIGQGYMQATPLQLAQATALVANKGVWNRPHLARTIEGKAPVDENPMPDIVLRDPANWGRVNHGMQEVMHGARGTARKAAIGAQYR
;
A
#
# COMPACT_ATOMS: atom_id res chain seq x y z
N MET A 1 -3.42 8.22 -8.29
CA MET A 1 -2.71 9.43 -8.72
C MET A 1 -1.89 9.95 -7.54
N MET A 2 -0.58 9.90 -7.66
CA MET A 2 0.36 10.38 -6.62
C MET A 2 0.78 11.81 -6.97
N PRO A 3 0.49 12.82 -6.13
CA PRO A 3 0.84 14.20 -6.42
C PRO A 3 2.34 14.43 -6.28
N SER A 4 2.89 15.31 -7.11
CA SER A 4 4.28 15.77 -7.04
C SER A 4 4.38 17.28 -7.24
N ARG A 5 5.58 17.84 -7.02
CA ARG A 5 5.84 19.27 -7.26
C ARG A 5 5.62 19.62 -8.73
N GLU A 6 6.08 18.75 -9.62
CA GLU A 6 5.98 18.88 -11.07
C GLU A 6 4.51 18.83 -11.50
N TRP A 7 3.76 17.86 -10.98
CA TRP A 7 2.33 17.76 -11.23
C TRP A 7 1.59 19.02 -10.81
N LYS A 8 1.84 19.52 -9.59
CA LYS A 8 1.13 20.71 -9.08
C LYS A 8 1.44 21.94 -9.92
N ARG A 9 2.71 22.11 -10.33
CA ARG A 9 3.11 23.20 -11.22
C ARG A 9 2.41 23.11 -12.58
N ALA A 10 2.30 21.92 -13.15
CA ALA A 10 1.64 21.71 -14.44
C ALA A 10 0.11 21.90 -14.38
N THR A 11 -0.55 21.35 -13.36
CA THR A 11 -2.02 21.31 -13.29
C THR A 11 -2.63 22.53 -12.60
N ARG A 12 -1.95 23.09 -11.60
CA ARG A 12 -2.48 24.19 -10.77
C ARG A 12 -1.71 25.50 -10.94
N ARG A 13 -0.60 25.51 -11.70
CA ARG A 13 0.29 26.67 -11.87
C ARG A 13 0.76 27.29 -10.54
N GLN A 14 0.93 26.44 -9.53
CA GLN A 14 1.32 26.83 -8.18
C GLN A 14 2.52 26.00 -7.72
N ALA A 15 3.34 26.60 -6.84
CA ALA A 15 4.42 25.89 -6.16
C ALA A 15 3.87 24.90 -5.12
N TRP A 16 4.69 23.92 -4.73
CA TRP A 16 4.38 22.98 -3.66
C TRP A 16 4.62 23.63 -2.30
N PHE A 17 3.62 23.60 -1.42
CA PHE A 17 3.73 24.16 -0.08
C PHE A 17 4.10 23.07 0.93
N PRO A 18 4.92 23.36 1.96
CA PRO A 18 5.31 22.35 2.96
C PRO A 18 4.12 21.66 3.65
N GLY A 19 3.03 22.39 3.88
CA GLY A 19 1.80 21.83 4.46
C GLY A 19 1.16 20.71 3.63
N GLU A 20 1.39 20.70 2.31
CA GLU A 20 0.83 19.67 1.41
C GLU A 20 1.55 18.33 1.57
N THR A 21 2.81 18.35 1.96
CA THR A 21 3.56 17.13 2.31
C THR A 21 3.00 16.49 3.57
N LEU A 22 2.59 17.29 4.57
CA LEU A 22 2.06 16.81 5.84
C LEU A 22 0.75 16.04 5.66
N ILE A 23 -0.21 16.63 4.93
CA ILE A 23 -1.51 15.98 4.68
C ILE A 23 -1.37 14.76 3.75
N LEU A 24 -0.40 14.78 2.82
CA LEU A 24 -0.10 13.63 1.98
C LEU A 24 0.40 12.43 2.80
N GLY A 25 1.15 12.68 3.89
CA GLY A 25 1.65 11.63 4.78
C GLY A 25 0.56 10.79 5.46
N ILE A 26 -0.67 11.31 5.55
CA ILE A 26 -1.85 10.60 6.07
C ILE A 26 -2.85 10.20 4.96
N GLY A 27 -2.43 10.28 3.69
CA GLY A 27 -3.25 9.88 2.53
C GLY A 27 -4.33 10.89 2.11
N GLN A 28 -4.23 12.16 2.54
CA GLN A 28 -5.17 13.22 2.19
C GLN A 28 -4.62 14.17 1.12
N GLY A 29 -5.38 15.22 0.81
CA GLY A 29 -5.03 16.24 -0.17
C GLY A 29 -5.35 15.79 -1.60
N TYR A 30 -4.36 15.87 -2.49
CA TYR A 30 -4.55 15.55 -3.91
C TYR A 30 -4.34 14.08 -4.25
N MET A 31 -3.94 13.25 -3.28
CA MET A 31 -3.74 11.82 -3.50
C MET A 31 -5.07 11.15 -3.84
N GLN A 32 -5.05 10.33 -4.88
CA GLN A 32 -6.17 9.46 -5.23
C GLN A 32 -5.66 8.03 -5.38
N ALA A 33 -6.42 7.06 -4.91
CA ALA A 33 -6.10 5.64 -5.07
C ALA A 33 -7.37 4.87 -5.44
N THR A 34 -7.25 3.89 -6.33
CA THR A 34 -8.34 2.96 -6.58
C THR A 34 -8.35 1.87 -5.52
N PRO A 35 -9.50 1.22 -5.23
CA PRO A 35 -9.54 0.08 -4.32
C PRO A 35 -8.57 -1.04 -4.72
N LEU A 36 -8.37 -1.27 -6.02
CA LEU A 36 -7.41 -2.26 -6.53
C LEU A 36 -5.95 -1.87 -6.19
N GLN A 37 -5.60 -0.59 -6.25
CA GLN A 37 -4.28 -0.10 -5.83
C GLN A 37 -4.06 -0.28 -4.33
N LEU A 38 -5.10 -0.07 -3.51
CA LEU A 38 -5.02 -0.32 -2.07
C LEU A 38 -4.86 -1.82 -1.77
N ALA A 39 -5.62 -2.68 -2.45
CA ALA A 39 -5.49 -4.14 -2.31
C ALA A 39 -4.07 -4.62 -2.68
N GLN A 40 -3.51 -4.09 -3.78
CA GLN A 40 -2.13 -4.37 -4.17
C GLN A 40 -1.11 -3.92 -3.11
N ALA A 41 -1.25 -2.70 -2.59
CA ALA A 41 -0.35 -2.18 -1.57
C ALA A 41 -0.39 -3.04 -0.30
N THR A 42 -1.57 -3.46 0.15
CA THR A 42 -1.74 -4.36 1.29
C THR A 42 -1.08 -5.72 1.05
N ALA A 43 -1.27 -6.31 -0.13
CA ALA A 43 -0.64 -7.58 -0.49
C ALA A 43 0.90 -7.47 -0.53
N LEU A 44 1.43 -6.35 -1.03
CA LEU A 44 2.87 -6.09 -1.04
C LEU A 44 3.47 -5.99 0.36
N VAL A 45 2.79 -5.29 1.27
CA VAL A 45 3.20 -5.19 2.69
C VAL A 45 3.18 -6.58 3.35
N ALA A 46 2.14 -7.38 3.10
CA ALA A 46 2.06 -8.76 3.57
C ALA A 46 3.20 -9.64 3.01
N ASN A 47 3.53 -9.46 1.74
CA ASN A 47 4.61 -10.18 1.05
C ASN A 47 6.01 -9.58 1.26
N LYS A 48 6.18 -8.63 2.18
CA LYS A 48 7.47 -8.03 2.53
C LYS A 48 8.23 -7.45 1.32
N GLY A 49 7.51 -6.80 0.42
CA GLY A 49 8.09 -6.09 -0.72
C GLY A 49 8.11 -6.85 -2.04
N VAL A 50 7.74 -8.14 -2.05
CA VAL A 50 7.64 -8.92 -3.30
C VAL A 50 6.46 -8.40 -4.13
N TRP A 51 6.74 -7.98 -5.36
CA TRP A 51 5.75 -7.37 -6.24
C TRP A 51 5.04 -8.41 -7.11
N ASN A 52 3.75 -8.61 -6.86
CA ASN A 52 2.90 -9.46 -7.70
C ASN A 52 1.79 -8.60 -8.33
N ARG A 53 1.65 -8.57 -9.66
CA ARG A 53 0.59 -7.80 -10.33
C ARG A 53 -0.78 -8.46 -10.09
N PRO A 54 -1.83 -7.74 -9.68
CA PRO A 54 -3.17 -8.33 -9.54
C PRO A 54 -3.70 -8.82 -10.89
N HIS A 55 -4.18 -10.06 -10.92
CA HIS A 55 -4.82 -10.65 -12.09
C HIS A 55 -6.00 -11.54 -11.67
N LEU A 56 -7.01 -11.64 -12.55
CA LEU A 56 -8.19 -12.48 -12.30
C LEU A 56 -8.00 -13.90 -12.83
N ALA A 57 -7.36 -14.06 -13.98
CA ALA A 57 -7.13 -15.37 -14.58
C ALA A 57 -6.19 -16.19 -13.70
N ARG A 58 -6.64 -17.35 -13.23
CA ARG A 58 -5.77 -18.30 -12.52
C ARG A 58 -4.88 -19.08 -13.50
N THR A 59 -5.45 -19.45 -14.65
CA THR A 59 -4.75 -20.13 -15.73
C THR A 59 -5.28 -19.67 -17.08
N ILE A 60 -4.43 -19.69 -18.10
CA ILE A 60 -4.77 -19.55 -19.51
C ILE A 60 -4.32 -20.86 -20.17
N GLU A 61 -5.26 -21.62 -20.72
CA GLU A 61 -4.99 -22.93 -21.35
C GLU A 61 -4.19 -23.89 -20.45
N GLY A 62 -4.53 -23.92 -19.16
CA GLY A 62 -3.88 -24.79 -18.18
C GLY A 62 -2.51 -24.31 -17.67
N LYS A 63 -2.01 -23.16 -18.13
CA LYS A 63 -0.76 -22.56 -17.66
C LYS A 63 -1.01 -21.31 -16.83
N ALA A 64 -0.15 -21.03 -15.87
CA ALA A 64 -0.22 -19.77 -15.12
C ALA A 64 0.04 -18.58 -16.07
N PRO A 65 -0.71 -17.47 -15.94
CA PRO A 65 -0.43 -16.26 -16.70
C PRO A 65 0.97 -15.73 -16.33
N VAL A 66 1.66 -15.18 -17.33
CA VAL A 66 2.98 -14.57 -17.16
C VAL A 66 2.83 -13.06 -17.26
N ASP A 67 3.46 -12.32 -16.35
CA ASP A 67 3.57 -10.86 -16.45
C ASP A 67 4.76 -10.52 -17.35
N GLU A 68 4.48 -10.01 -18.55
CA GLU A 68 5.51 -9.64 -19.53
C GLU A 68 6.34 -8.42 -19.10
N ASN A 69 5.84 -7.61 -18.17
CA ASN A 69 6.52 -6.43 -17.67
C ASN A 69 6.38 -6.33 -16.15
N PRO A 70 7.11 -7.17 -15.39
CA PRO A 70 7.02 -7.16 -13.94
C PRO A 70 7.61 -5.86 -13.38
N MET A 71 6.99 -5.37 -12.31
CA MET A 71 7.59 -4.29 -11.52
C MET A 71 8.67 -4.89 -10.61
N PRO A 72 9.76 -4.15 -10.33
CA PRO A 72 10.78 -4.61 -9.39
C PRO A 72 10.23 -4.68 -7.96
N ASP A 73 10.78 -5.61 -7.19
CA ASP A 73 10.51 -5.73 -5.76
C ASP A 73 10.98 -4.49 -4.99
N ILE A 74 10.29 -4.19 -3.88
CA ILE A 74 10.70 -3.13 -2.96
C ILE A 74 11.69 -3.70 -1.94
N VAL A 75 12.97 -3.39 -2.17
CA VAL A 75 14.05 -3.75 -1.23
C VAL A 75 14.29 -2.59 -0.26
N LEU A 76 13.97 -2.80 1.02
CA LEU A 76 14.25 -1.84 2.07
C LEU A 76 15.73 -1.91 2.49
N ARG A 77 16.30 -0.77 2.87
CA ARG A 77 17.64 -0.70 3.47
C ARG A 77 17.75 -1.56 4.74
N ASP A 78 16.67 -1.60 5.53
CA ASP A 78 16.51 -2.47 6.68
C ASP A 78 15.24 -3.32 6.50
N PRO A 79 15.37 -4.62 6.15
CA PRO A 79 14.24 -5.52 5.98
C PRO A 79 13.39 -5.71 7.24
N ALA A 80 13.92 -5.45 8.44
CA ALA A 80 13.15 -5.58 9.69
C ALA A 80 11.97 -4.58 9.77
N ASN A 81 12.01 -3.50 8.98
CA ASN A 81 10.92 -2.54 8.91
C ASN A 81 9.59 -3.15 8.43
N TRP A 82 9.63 -4.19 7.58
CA TRP A 82 8.42 -4.93 7.23
C TRP A 82 7.75 -5.54 8.46
N GLY A 83 8.55 -6.16 9.34
CA GLY A 83 8.07 -6.72 10.60
C GLY A 83 7.51 -5.66 11.54
N ARG A 84 8.17 -4.50 11.63
CA ARG A 84 7.70 -3.38 12.48
C ARG A 84 6.36 -2.81 12.01
N VAL A 85 6.20 -2.61 10.69
CA VAL A 85 4.95 -2.13 10.10
C VAL A 85 3.84 -3.15 10.28
N ASN A 86 4.10 -4.43 9.97
CA ASN A 86 3.11 -5.50 10.12
C ASN A 86 2.67 -5.66 11.57
N HIS A 87 3.60 -5.57 12.53
CA HIS A 87 3.26 -5.60 13.95
C HIS A 87 2.36 -4.41 14.34
N GLY A 88 2.64 -3.20 13.86
CA GLY A 88 1.77 -2.05 14.07
C GLY A 88 0.36 -2.28 13.53
N MET A 89 0.23 -2.86 12.33
CA MET A 89 -1.07 -3.22 11.74
C MET A 89 -1.79 -4.32 12.52
N GLN A 90 -1.06 -5.30 13.04
CA GLN A 90 -1.60 -6.33 13.93
C GLN A 90 -2.13 -5.70 15.23
N GLU A 91 -1.43 -4.73 15.82
CA GLU A 91 -1.88 -4.03 17.04
C GLU A 91 -3.12 -3.15 16.80
N VAL A 92 -3.37 -2.68 15.57
CA VAL A 92 -4.65 -2.03 15.22
C VAL A 92 -5.83 -3.00 15.40
N MET A 93 -5.62 -4.29 15.11
CA MET A 93 -6.64 -5.33 15.23
C MET A 93 -6.68 -5.99 16.61
N HIS A 94 -5.54 -6.22 17.25
CA HIS A 94 -5.48 -7.05 18.46
C HIS A 94 -5.03 -6.30 19.71
N GLY A 95 -4.39 -5.14 19.56
CA GLY A 95 -3.87 -4.35 20.67
C GLY A 95 -4.98 -3.79 21.54
N ALA A 96 -4.70 -3.58 22.84
CA ALA A 96 -5.69 -3.09 23.80
C ALA A 96 -6.30 -1.73 23.40
N ARG A 97 -5.55 -0.91 22.66
CA ARG A 97 -5.95 0.41 22.14
C ARG A 97 -6.15 0.42 20.61
N GLY A 98 -6.26 -0.74 19.97
CA GLY A 98 -6.45 -0.86 18.53
C GLY A 98 -7.78 -0.27 18.05
N THR A 99 -7.75 0.52 16.97
CA THR A 99 -8.95 1.19 16.43
C THR A 99 -9.94 0.21 15.82
N ALA A 100 -9.48 -0.95 15.35
CA ALA A 100 -10.31 -2.01 14.76
C ALA A 100 -10.48 -3.21 15.69
N ARG A 101 -10.15 -3.08 16.98
CA ARG A 101 -10.12 -4.19 17.95
C ARG A 101 -11.40 -5.04 17.98
N LYS A 102 -12.56 -4.39 17.91
CA LYS A 102 -13.86 -5.07 17.94
C LYS A 102 -14.06 -6.01 16.75
N ALA A 103 -13.51 -5.70 15.59
CA ALA A 103 -13.61 -6.52 14.38
C ALA A 103 -12.76 -7.80 14.47
N ALA A 104 -11.75 -7.83 15.35
CA ALA A 104 -10.85 -8.96 15.52
C ALA A 104 -11.31 -9.97 16.58
N ILE A 105 -12.43 -9.72 17.28
CA ILE A 105 -12.95 -10.63 18.29
C ILE A 105 -13.37 -11.94 17.61
N GLY A 106 -12.71 -13.05 17.96
CA GLY A 106 -12.96 -14.36 17.35
C GLY A 106 -12.25 -14.59 16.01
N ALA A 107 -11.37 -13.67 15.57
CA ALA A 107 -10.56 -13.90 14.38
C ALA A 107 -9.58 -15.05 14.59
N GLN A 108 -9.44 -15.91 13.58
CA GLN A 108 -8.49 -17.04 13.58
C GLN A 108 -7.06 -16.63 13.20
N TYR A 109 -6.88 -15.38 12.77
CA TYR A 109 -5.62 -14.82 12.32
C TYR A 109 -5.13 -13.71 13.26
N ARG A 110 -3.86 -13.34 13.12
CA ARG A 110 -3.20 -12.21 13.79
C ARG A 110 -2.46 -11.37 12.76
#